data_AF-A0A382G1Y1-F1
#
_entry.id   AF-A0A382G1Y1-F1
#
_cell.length_a   1.000
_cell.length_b   1.000
_cell.length_c   1.000
_cell.angle_alpha   90.00
_cell.angle_beta   90.00
_cell.angle_gamma   90.00
#
_symmetry.space_group_name_H-M   'P 1'
#
loop_
_entity.id
_entity.type
_entity.pdbx_description
1 polymer ?
#
loop_
_entity_poly.entity_id
_entity_poly.type
_entity_poly.pdbx_seq_one_letter_code
_entity_poly.pdbx_strand_id
1 'polypeptide(L)'
;MYYSEALSRIDDKLRFAVHYKIDGTLDQIVWDDVAYKAVHGVDQVHPSMVDIEAMRTIVKAEKDALAYQGKRREEYPSIEEQLDIIFWDKKNGTTEWEDSIQVIKNKYPK
;
A
#
# COMPACT_ATOMS: atom_id res chain seq x y z
N MET A 1 -11.70 6.29 3.34
CA MET A 1 -12.85 5.42 3.02
C MET A 1 -12.52 4.35 1.96
N TYR A 2 -11.53 4.53 1.08
CA TYR A 2 -11.11 3.51 0.09
C TYR A 2 -10.16 2.41 0.62
N TYR A 3 -9.72 2.51 1.88
CA TYR A 3 -8.61 1.72 2.44
C TYR A 3 -9.06 0.51 3.29
N SER A 4 -10.27 0.53 3.84
CA SER A 4 -10.78 -0.56 4.68
C SER A 4 -11.33 -1.72 3.85
N GLU A 5 -11.96 -1.45 2.71
CA GLU A 5 -12.62 -2.49 1.89
C GLU A 5 -11.65 -3.42 1.17
N ALA A 6 -10.45 -2.97 0.78
CA ALA A 6 -9.50 -3.81 0.07
C ALA A 6 -8.81 -4.84 0.99
N LEU A 7 -8.47 -4.43 2.22
CA LEU A 7 -7.92 -5.31 3.25
C LEU A 7 -9.02 -6.21 3.85
N SER A 8 -10.23 -5.68 4.10
CA SER A 8 -11.40 -6.52 4.46
C SER A 8 -11.73 -7.52 3.37
N ARG A 9 -11.58 -7.20 2.08
CA ARG A 9 -11.85 -8.16 0.99
C ARG A 9 -10.90 -9.35 0.96
N ILE A 10 -9.69 -9.23 1.50
CA ILE A 10 -8.75 -10.35 1.61
C ILE A 10 -9.03 -11.15 2.90
N ASP A 11 -9.40 -10.47 3.99
CA ASP A 11 -9.70 -11.07 5.30
C ASP A 11 -11.09 -11.75 5.34
N ASP A 12 -12.15 -11.09 4.86
CA ASP A 12 -13.54 -11.57 4.85
C ASP A 12 -13.80 -12.70 3.83
N LYS A 13 -13.01 -12.79 2.75
CA LYS A 13 -13.26 -13.79 1.69
C LYS A 13 -12.60 -15.13 1.94
N LEU A 14 -11.59 -15.21 2.79
CA LEU A 14 -10.76 -16.42 2.87
C LEU A 14 -10.97 -17.25 4.14
N ARG A 15 -11.71 -16.76 5.15
CA ARG A 15 -11.92 -17.44 6.44
C ARG A 15 -10.63 -18.07 7.01
N PHE A 16 -9.49 -17.40 6.86
CA PHE A 16 -8.23 -17.82 7.50
C PHE A 16 -8.01 -17.06 8.80
N ALA A 17 -7.29 -17.65 9.73
CA ALA A 17 -6.63 -16.94 10.81
C ALA A 17 -5.15 -16.80 10.47
N VAL A 18 -4.67 -15.56 10.30
CA VAL A 18 -3.23 -15.29 10.13
C VAL A 18 -2.61 -15.10 11.50
N HIS A 19 -1.67 -15.96 11.86
CA HIS A 19 -0.84 -15.77 13.05
C HIS A 19 0.46 -15.08 12.68
N TYR A 20 0.79 -14.06 13.48
CA TYR A 20 2.01 -13.28 13.36
C TYR A 20 2.92 -13.58 14.54
N LYS A 21 4.23 -13.58 14.29
CA LYS A 21 5.24 -13.56 15.34
C LYS A 21 5.27 -12.19 16.01
N ILE A 22 5.90 -12.13 17.19
CA ILE A 22 6.04 -10.91 18.00
C ILE A 22 6.79 -9.80 17.24
N ASP A 23 7.67 -10.16 16.30
CA ASP A 23 8.42 -9.24 15.43
C ASP A 23 7.62 -8.75 14.20
N GLY A 24 6.37 -9.17 14.05
CA GLY A 24 5.50 -8.82 12.93
C GLY A 24 5.68 -9.67 11.67
N THR A 25 6.55 -10.68 11.69
CA THR A 25 6.69 -11.64 10.59
C THR A 25 5.57 -12.69 10.60
N LEU A 26 5.28 -13.32 9.46
CA LEU A 26 4.28 -14.38 9.37
C LEU A 26 4.76 -15.62 10.15
N ASP A 27 3.91 -16.18 10.99
CA ASP A 27 4.19 -17.45 11.67
C ASP A 27 3.51 -18.61 10.95
N GLN A 28 2.18 -18.61 10.96
CA GLN A 28 1.37 -19.67 10.36
C GLN A 28 0.01 -19.14 9.90
N ILE A 29 -0.61 -19.87 8.98
CA ILE A 29 -1.97 -19.62 8.51
C ILE A 29 -2.78 -20.85 8.85
N VAL A 30 -3.85 -20.66 9.62
CA VAL A 30 -4.76 -21.73 10.01
C VAL A 30 -6.06 -21.57 9.23
N TRP A 31 -6.42 -22.60 8.48
CA TRP A 31 -7.64 -22.66 7.68
C TRP A 31 -8.69 -23.48 8.45
N ASP A 32 -9.92 -22.96 8.53
CA ASP A 32 -11.03 -23.71 9.12
C ASP A 32 -11.74 -24.57 8.04
N ASP A 33 -11.03 -25.62 7.61
CA ASP A 33 -11.48 -26.52 6.55
C ASP A 33 -12.77 -27.27 6.92
N VAL A 34 -12.97 -27.50 8.23
CA VAL A 34 -14.15 -28.19 8.76
C VAL A 34 -15.38 -27.31 8.58
N ALA A 35 -15.31 -26.03 8.96
CA ALA A 35 -16.42 -25.10 8.76
C ALA A 35 -16.66 -24.82 7.27
N TYR A 36 -15.60 -24.70 6.47
CA TYR A 36 -15.73 -24.47 5.02
C TYR A 36 -16.47 -25.61 4.33
N LYS A 37 -16.06 -26.87 4.59
CA LYS A 37 -16.68 -28.06 4.01
C LYS A 37 -18.13 -28.24 4.47
N ALA A 38 -18.44 -27.89 5.71
CA ALA A 38 -19.81 -27.95 6.23
C ALA A 38 -20.77 -26.98 5.50
N VAL A 39 -20.27 -25.84 5.04
CA VAL A 39 -21.08 -24.83 4.31
C VAL A 39 -21.13 -25.11 2.81
N HIS A 40 -20.00 -25.50 2.20
CA HIS A 40 -19.85 -25.57 0.75
C HIS A 40 -19.87 -26.99 0.18
N GLY A 41 -19.79 -28.03 1.01
CA GLY A 41 -19.81 -29.43 0.57
C GLY A 41 -18.58 -29.87 -0.23
N VAL A 42 -17.56 -29.03 -0.33
CA VAL A 42 -16.32 -29.26 -1.07
C VAL A 42 -15.12 -28.92 -0.19
N ASP A 43 -13.98 -29.57 -0.46
CA ASP A 43 -12.72 -29.25 0.20
C ASP A 43 -12.20 -27.88 -0.29
N GLN A 44 -11.68 -27.08 0.64
CA GLN A 44 -11.08 -25.79 0.31
C GLN A 44 -9.73 -26.00 -0.36
N VAL A 45 -9.48 -25.30 -1.47
CA VAL A 45 -8.14 -25.22 -2.07
C VAL A 45 -7.43 -24.01 -1.47
N HIS A 46 -6.32 -24.25 -0.78
CA HIS A 46 -5.52 -23.18 -0.19
C HIS A 46 -4.44 -22.71 -1.15
N PRO A 47 -4.19 -21.39 -1.24
CA PRO A 47 -2.99 -20.89 -1.88
C PRO A 47 -1.76 -21.39 -1.12
N SER A 48 -0.65 -21.61 -1.84
CA SER A 48 0.60 -21.99 -1.18
C SER A 48 1.11 -20.84 -0.30
N MET A 49 1.99 -21.16 0.67
CA MET A 49 2.67 -20.11 1.45
C MET A 49 3.38 -19.09 0.55
N VAL A 50 3.93 -19.54 -0.58
CA VAL A 50 4.61 -18.69 -1.57
C VAL A 50 3.62 -17.72 -2.21
N ASP A 51 2.44 -18.20 -2.61
CA ASP A 51 1.41 -17.33 -3.21
C ASP A 51 0.92 -16.28 -2.21
N ILE A 52 0.80 -16.64 -0.94
CA ILE A 52 0.35 -15.74 0.12
C ILE A 52 1.42 -14.69 0.42
N GLU A 53 2.69 -15.09 0.51
CA GLU A 53 3.80 -14.14 0.70
C GLU A 53 3.94 -13.18 -0.49
N ALA A 54 3.75 -13.68 -1.71
CA ALA A 54 3.70 -12.86 -2.92
C ALA A 54 2.54 -11.85 -2.87
N MET A 55 1.33 -12.29 -2.52
CA MET A 55 0.17 -11.40 -2.35
C MET A 55 0.41 -10.33 -1.28
N ARG A 56 1.03 -10.69 -0.14
CA ARG A 56 1.34 -9.74 0.92
C ARG A 56 2.41 -8.73 0.52
N THR A 57 3.41 -9.17 -0.25
CA THR A 57 4.43 -8.29 -0.81
C THR A 57 3.82 -7.29 -1.77
N ILE A 58 2.90 -7.74 -2.64
CA ILE A 58 2.14 -6.88 -3.55
C ILE A 58 1.31 -5.87 -2.75
N VAL A 59 0.52 -6.32 -1.76
CA VAL A 59 -0.31 -5.44 -0.93
C VAL A 59 0.53 -4.45 -0.12
N LYS A 60 1.71 -4.86 0.37
CA LYS A 60 2.64 -3.97 1.07
C LYS A 60 3.20 -2.92 0.12
N ALA A 61 3.61 -3.31 -1.08
CA ALA A 61 4.07 -2.37 -2.09
C ALA A 61 2.95 -1.40 -2.51
N GLU A 62 1.71 -1.87 -2.67
CA GLU A 62 0.54 -1.01 -2.94
C GLU A 62 0.24 -0.05 -1.78
N LYS A 63 0.33 -0.52 -0.54
CA LYS A 63 0.19 0.31 0.67
C LYS A 63 1.25 1.40 0.71
N ASP A 64 2.52 1.03 0.51
CA ASP A 64 3.62 1.99 0.53
C ASP A 64 3.50 2.98 -0.65
N ALA A 65 3.05 2.49 -1.82
CA ALA A 65 2.76 3.30 -3.00
C ALA A 65 1.63 4.32 -2.76
N LEU A 66 0.60 3.96 -2.01
CA LEU A 66 -0.49 4.87 -1.67
C LEU A 66 -0.11 5.80 -0.51
N ALA A 67 0.74 5.34 0.42
CA ALA A 67 1.22 6.14 1.54
C ALA A 67 2.13 7.29 1.09
N TYR A 68 3.02 7.07 0.10
CA TYR A 68 3.86 8.17 -0.40
C TYR A 68 3.00 9.29 -1.00
N GLN A 69 1.88 8.97 -1.66
CA GLN A 69 1.03 9.98 -2.32
C GLN A 69 0.42 10.95 -1.31
N GLY A 70 -0.05 10.44 -0.18
CA GLY A 70 -0.57 11.26 0.92
C GLY A 70 0.50 12.17 1.49
N LYS A 71 1.65 11.60 1.87
CA LYS A 71 2.77 12.35 2.47
C LYS A 71 3.34 13.42 1.53
N ARG A 72 3.46 13.12 0.23
CA ARG A 72 3.88 14.13 -0.75
C ARG A 72 2.84 15.23 -0.91
N ARG A 73 1.54 14.91 -0.93
CA ARG A 73 0.47 15.91 -1.02
C ARG A 73 0.46 16.86 0.17
N GLU A 74 0.75 16.35 1.37
CA GLU A 74 0.85 17.14 2.59
C GLU A 74 2.05 18.10 2.60
N GLU A 75 3.16 17.72 1.94
CA GLU A 75 4.38 18.54 1.89
C GLU A 75 4.52 19.41 0.63
N TYR A 76 3.78 19.12 -0.45
CA TYR A 76 3.82 19.98 -1.62
C TYR A 76 3.30 21.39 -1.28
N PRO A 77 3.96 22.46 -1.77
CA PRO A 77 3.39 23.79 -1.73
C PRO A 77 2.01 23.82 -2.41
N SER A 78 1.23 24.86 -2.16
CA SER A 78 -0.04 25.04 -2.86
C SER A 78 0.17 25.07 -4.38
N ILE A 79 -0.89 24.78 -5.14
CA ILE A 79 -0.79 24.81 -6.61
C ILE A 79 -0.47 26.23 -7.09
N GLU A 80 -1.02 27.25 -6.44
CA GLU A 80 -0.75 28.66 -6.73
C GLU A 80 0.74 28.99 -6.55
N GLU A 81 1.34 28.61 -5.42
CA GLU A 81 2.78 28.81 -5.17
C GLU A 81 3.63 28.04 -6.18
N GLN A 82 3.27 26.79 -6.49
CA GLN A 82 3.99 26.01 -7.48
C GLN A 82 3.97 26.68 -8.86
N LEU A 83 2.83 27.22 -9.28
CA LEU A 83 2.71 27.92 -10.56
C LEU A 83 3.52 29.21 -10.60
N ASP A 84 3.57 29.96 -9.49
CA ASP A 84 4.38 31.18 -9.40
C ASP A 84 5.89 30.86 -9.46
N ILE A 85 6.35 29.84 -8.72
CA ILE A 85 7.75 29.39 -8.77
C ILE A 85 8.11 28.93 -10.19
N ILE A 86 7.25 28.14 -10.86
CA ILE A 86 7.49 27.71 -12.26
C ILE A 86 7.62 28.92 -13.20
N PHE A 87 6.79 29.95 -13.01
CA PHE A 87 6.86 31.15 -13.83
C PHE A 87 8.20 31.87 -13.64
N TRP A 88 8.62 32.05 -12.39
CA TRP A 88 9.89 32.71 -12.07
C TRP A 88 11.11 31.88 -12.49
N ASP A 89 11.08 30.57 -12.32
CA ASP A 89 12.10 29.65 -12.84
C ASP A 89 12.31 29.85 -14.34
N LYS A 90 11.22 29.92 -15.10
CA LYS A 90 11.29 30.18 -16.54
C LYS A 90 11.83 31.58 -16.87
N LYS A 91 11.56 32.59 -16.05
CA LYS A 91 12.01 33.97 -16.26
C LYS A 91 13.48 34.17 -15.92
N ASN A 92 13.93 33.52 -14.85
CA ASN A 92 15.23 33.75 -14.24
C ASN A 92 16.26 32.65 -14.59
N GLY A 93 15.82 31.55 -15.21
CA GLY A 93 16.67 30.40 -15.49
C GLY A 93 17.05 29.61 -14.24
N THR A 94 16.16 29.59 -13.24
CA THR A 94 16.33 28.84 -11.99
C THR A 94 15.56 27.51 -12.04
N THR A 95 15.79 26.65 -11.03
CA THR A 95 15.21 25.29 -10.92
C THR A 95 14.52 25.05 -9.57
N GLU A 96 14.13 26.12 -8.87
CA GLU A 96 13.65 26.04 -7.49
C GLU A 96 12.44 25.12 -7.34
N TRP A 97 11.53 25.13 -8.32
CA TRP A 97 10.38 24.23 -8.33
C TRP A 97 10.82 22.77 -8.47
N GLU A 98 11.70 22.46 -9.42
CA GLU A 98 12.15 21.08 -9.65
C GLU A 98 12.90 20.53 -8.43
N ASP A 99 13.80 21.34 -7.86
CA ASP A 99 14.58 20.99 -6.68
C ASP A 99 13.66 20.70 -5.47
N SER A 100 12.67 21.56 -5.24
CA SER A 100 11.69 21.39 -4.15
C SER A 100 10.87 20.10 -4.31
N ILE A 101 10.38 19.84 -5.52
CA ILE A 101 9.65 18.61 -5.82
C ILE A 101 10.55 17.38 -5.66
N GLN A 102 11.81 17.46 -6.08
CA GLN A 102 12.76 16.35 -5.99
C GLN A 102 13.09 15.99 -4.53
N VAL A 103 13.27 16.98 -3.65
CA VAL A 103 13.47 16.75 -2.20
C VAL A 103 12.30 15.95 -1.61
N ILE A 104 11.06 16.34 -1.92
CA ILE A 104 9.86 15.66 -1.42
C ILE A 104 9.75 14.23 -1.97
N LYS A 105 10.10 14.03 -3.25
CA LYS A 105 10.11 12.70 -3.87
C LYS A 105 11.21 11.79 -3.31
N ASN A 106 12.37 12.35 -2.98
CA ASN A 106 13.47 11.62 -2.34
C ASN A 106 13.12 11.21 -0.91
N LYS A 107 12.42 12.09 -0.18
CA LYS A 107 11.93 11.82 1.19
C LYS A 107 10.87 10.72 1.22
N TYR A 108 10.01 10.67 0.20
CA TYR A 108 8.95 9.68 0.06
C TYR A 108 9.02 8.98 -1.29
N PRO A 109 9.92 8.01 -1.51
CA PRO A 109 10.10 7.33 -2.80
C PRO A 109 8.86 6.55 -3.23
N LYS A 110 8.79 6.23 -4.53
CA LYS A 110 7.73 5.38 -5.11
C LYS A 110 8.05 3.90 -4.90
#